data_AF-A0A327W354-F1
#
_entry.id   AF-A0A327W354-F1
#
_cell.length_a   1.000
_cell.length_b   1.000
_cell.length_c   1.000
_cell.angle_alpha   90.00
_cell.angle_beta   90.00
_cell.angle_gamma   90.00
#
_symmetry.space_group_name_H-M   'P 1'
#
loop_
_entity.id
_entity.type
_entity.pdbx_description
1 polymer ?
#
loop_
_entity_poly.entity_id
_entity_poly.type
_entity_poly.pdbx_seq_one_letter_code
_entity_poly.pdbx_strand_id
1 'polypeptide(L)' 'MEPPAREEVAALLATAEPAAPTTPAVPTALVDHARKLAADHHTRTGTAIDTDTLRARLGVPPQLADAIAAQLI' A
#
# COMPACT_ATOMS: atom_id res chain seq x y z
N MET A 1 34.99 -31.80 -24.66
CA MET A 1 33.63 -31.80 -24.08
C MET A 1 33.73 -30.99 -22.79
N GLU A 2 33.63 -29.67 -22.90
CA GLU A 2 33.66 -28.74 -21.76
C GLU A 2 32.24 -28.57 -21.21
N PRO A 3 32.06 -28.51 -19.87
CA PRO A 3 30.78 -28.14 -19.29
C PRO A 3 30.58 -26.61 -19.41
N PRO A 4 29.45 -26.11 -19.96
CA PRO A 4 29.12 -24.71 -19.89
C PRO A 4 28.54 -24.43 -18.50
N ALA A 5 29.38 -23.96 -17.58
CA ALA A 5 28.93 -23.57 -16.25
C ALA A 5 29.43 -22.16 -15.93
N ARG A 6 28.46 -21.27 -15.69
CA ARG A 6 28.57 -19.95 -15.04
C ARG A 6 28.98 -18.81 -15.97
N GLU A 7 28.03 -17.97 -16.40
CA GLU A 7 28.13 -16.51 -16.18
C GLU A 7 26.87 -15.73 -16.62
N GLU A 8 26.02 -16.23 -17.53
CA GLU A 8 24.98 -15.35 -18.12
C GLU A 8 23.59 -15.38 -17.46
N VAL A 9 23.49 -15.67 -16.15
CA VAL A 9 22.21 -15.44 -15.43
C VAL A 9 22.44 -14.67 -14.13
N ALA A 10 23.53 -13.91 -14.05
CA ALA A 10 23.73 -12.92 -12.99
C ALA A 10 22.98 -11.59 -13.25
N ALA A 11 22.29 -11.45 -14.38
CA ALA A 11 21.58 -10.23 -14.77
C ALA A 11 20.05 -10.32 -14.58
N LEU A 12 19.56 -11.19 -13.68
CA LEU A 12 18.22 -11.06 -13.09
C LEU A 12 18.23 -9.89 -12.10
N LEU A 13 18.47 -8.70 -12.64
CA LEU A 13 18.33 -7.43 -11.97
C LEU A 13 16.86 -7.29 -11.57
N ALA A 14 16.56 -7.73 -10.36
CA ALA A 14 15.75 -7.04 -9.37
C ALA A 14 14.77 -5.99 -9.94
N THR A 15 13.75 -6.44 -10.68
CA THR A 15 12.46 -5.78 -10.64
C THR A 15 11.63 -6.61 -9.68
N ALA A 16 11.82 -6.37 -8.38
CA ALA A 16 10.80 -6.68 -7.41
C ALA A 16 9.63 -5.73 -7.71
N GLU A 17 8.83 -6.08 -8.72
CA GLU A 17 7.49 -5.54 -8.87
C GLU A 17 6.80 -5.87 -7.54
N PRO A 18 6.38 -4.87 -6.75
CA PRO A 18 5.75 -5.15 -5.47
C PRO A 18 4.53 -5.99 -5.80
N ALA A 19 4.55 -7.25 -5.34
CA ALA A 19 3.50 -8.23 -5.58
C ALA A 19 2.17 -7.53 -5.36
N ALA A 20 1.40 -7.32 -6.44
CA ALA A 20 0.12 -6.65 -6.36
C ALA A 20 -0.71 -7.41 -5.32
N PRO A 21 -1.07 -6.78 -4.18
CA PRO A 21 -1.74 -7.51 -3.14
C PRO A 21 -3.07 -7.98 -3.71
N THR A 22 -3.33 -9.28 -3.63
CA THR A 22 -4.61 -9.96 -3.87
C THR A 22 -5.66 -9.55 -2.81
N THR A 23 -5.69 -8.28 -2.45
CA THR A 23 -6.73 -7.68 -1.63
C THR A 23 -7.93 -7.37 -2.54
N PRO A 24 -9.17 -7.38 -2.00
CA PRO A 24 -10.33 -6.89 -2.74
C PRO A 24 -9.96 -5.54 -3.35
N ALA A 25 -10.30 -5.31 -4.63
CA ALA A 25 -9.83 -4.18 -5.41
C ALA A 25 -10.22 -2.84 -4.77
N VAL A 26 -9.44 -2.39 -3.78
CA VAL A 26 -9.56 -1.08 -3.17
C VAL A 26 -9.04 -0.11 -4.23
N PRO A 27 -9.87 0.82 -4.72
CA PRO A 27 -9.42 1.79 -5.71
C PRO A 27 -8.20 2.55 -5.19
N THR A 28 -7.11 2.55 -5.96
CA THR A 28 -5.86 3.23 -5.59
C THR A 28 -6.07 4.72 -5.34
N ALA A 29 -7.04 5.34 -6.02
CA ALA A 29 -7.45 6.72 -5.78
C ALA A 29 -7.98 6.96 -4.36
N LEU A 30 -8.70 5.99 -3.77
CA LEU A 30 -9.17 6.10 -2.39
C LEU A 30 -8.01 5.95 -1.40
N VAL A 31 -7.05 5.06 -1.68
CA VAL A 31 -5.85 4.88 -0.85
C VAL A 31 -5.00 6.14 -0.85
N ASP A 32 -4.79 6.79 -2.01
CA ASP A 32 -4.07 8.06 -2.10
C ASP A 32 -4.77 9.16 -1.29
N HIS A 33 -6.09 9.27 -1.42
CA HIS A 33 -6.86 10.26 -0.69
C HIS A 33 -6.83 10.03 0.82
N ALA A 34 -6.92 8.76 1.24
CA ALA A 34 -6.78 8.35 2.63
C ALA A 34 -5.38 8.65 3.20
N ARG A 35 -4.31 8.39 2.44
CA ARG A 35 -2.94 8.72 2.82
C ARG A 35 -2.75 10.23 3.03
N LYS A 36 -3.31 11.05 2.11
CA LYS A 36 -3.28 12.51 2.27
C LYS A 36 -4.00 12.94 3.54
N LEU A 37 -5.12 12.31 3.83
CA LEU A 37 -5.89 12.56 5.05
C LEU A 37 -5.14 12.17 6.32
N ALA A 38 -4.45 11.03 6.29
CA ALA A 38 -3.61 10.54 7.36
C ALA A 38 -2.46 11.52 7.63
N ALA A 39 -1.79 11.99 6.58
CA ALA A 39 -0.73 12.99 6.68
C ALA A 39 -1.26 14.33 7.24
N ASP A 40 -2.39 14.85 6.72
CA ASP A 40 -3.06 16.05 7.22
C ASP A 40 -3.47 15.93 8.70
N HIS A 41 -3.99 14.78 9.10
CA HIS A 41 -4.36 14.54 10.49
C HIS A 41 -3.12 14.50 11.40
N HIS A 42 -2.06 13.82 10.96
CA HIS A 42 -0.82 13.71 11.70
C HIS A 42 -0.11 15.07 11.84
N THR A 43 -0.10 15.92 10.81
CA THR A 43 0.47 17.27 10.92
C THR A 43 -0.33 18.18 11.85
N ARG A 44 -1.66 18.01 11.88
CA ARG A 44 -2.56 18.83 12.69
C ARG A 44 -2.65 18.41 14.16
N THR A 45 -2.62 17.11 14.43
CA THR A 45 -2.87 16.54 15.76
C THR A 45 -1.64 15.88 16.38
N GLY A 46 -0.60 15.60 15.58
CA GLY A 46 0.56 14.82 16.01
C GLY A 46 0.29 13.33 16.21
N THR A 47 -0.90 12.84 15.84
CA THR A 47 -1.28 11.42 16.03
C THR A 47 -1.65 10.77 14.69
N ALA A 48 -1.48 9.45 14.59
CA ALA A 48 -1.95 8.69 13.42
C ALA A 48 -3.48 8.77 13.29
N ILE A 49 -4.00 8.76 12.07
CA ILE A 49 -5.45 8.77 11.85
C ILE A 49 -6.06 7.42 12.21
N ASP A 50 -7.11 7.45 13.01
CA ASP A 50 -7.87 6.24 13.37
C ASP A 50 -8.81 5.81 12.24
N THR A 51 -9.03 4.49 12.09
CA THR A 51 -9.91 3.92 11.06
C THR A 51 -11.32 4.49 11.13
N ASP A 52 -11.82 4.80 12.34
CA ASP A 52 -13.12 5.44 12.55
C ASP A 52 -13.18 6.85 11.94
N THR A 53 -12.12 7.64 12.14
CA THR A 53 -11.98 8.98 11.58
C THR A 53 -11.82 8.93 10.07
N LEU A 54 -11.02 7.97 9.56
CA LEU A 54 -10.87 7.73 8.13
C LEU A 54 -12.23 7.42 7.48
N ARG A 55 -13.00 6.52 8.08
CA ARG A 55 -14.36 6.13 7.65
C ARG A 55 -15.29 7.35 7.60
N ALA A 56 -15.34 8.13 8.66
CA ALA A 56 -16.20 9.30 8.77
C ALA A 56 -15.86 10.37 7.72
N ARG A 57 -14.57 10.58 7.42
CA ARG A 57 -14.14 11.58 6.44
C ARG A 57 -14.26 11.10 4.98
N LEU A 58 -14.06 9.81 4.70
CA LEU A 58 -14.23 9.25 3.34
C LEU A 58 -15.70 8.92 3.00
N GLY A 59 -16.57 8.71 4.00
CA GLY A 59 -17.95 8.28 3.77
C GLY A 59 -18.07 6.83 3.27
N VAL A 60 -17.08 5.98 3.59
CA VAL A 60 -16.97 4.60 3.12
C VAL A 60 -17.48 3.59 4.16
N PRO A 61 -17.88 2.37 3.75
CA PRO A 61 -18.23 1.31 4.69
C PRO A 61 -17.03 0.89 5.55
N PRO A 62 -17.26 0.37 6.78
CA PRO A 62 -16.20 0.05 7.73
C PRO A 62 -15.20 -0.98 7.19
N GLN A 63 -15.68 -1.95 6.39
CA GLN A 63 -14.85 -2.97 5.76
C GLN A 63 -13.83 -2.37 4.78
N LEU A 64 -14.20 -1.29 4.08
CA LEU A 64 -13.34 -0.61 3.13
C LEU A 64 -12.36 0.31 3.86
N ALA A 65 -12.80 1.00 4.92
CA ALA A 65 -11.91 1.80 5.76
C ALA A 65 -10.80 0.94 6.40
N ASP A 66 -11.15 -0.25 6.89
CA ASP A 66 -10.20 -1.19 7.47
C ASP A 66 -9.19 -1.70 6.43
N ALA A 67 -9.65 -2.06 5.23
CA ALA A 67 -8.76 -2.45 4.12
C ALA A 67 -7.81 -1.32 3.70
N ILE A 68 -8.26 -0.06 3.73
CA ILE A 68 -7.40 1.09 3.45
C ILE A 68 -6.40 1.31 4.59
N ALA A 69 -6.85 1.26 5.84
CA ALA A 69 -6.00 1.43 7.01
C ALA A 69 -4.90 0.36 7.07
N ALA A 70 -5.22 -0.89 6.70
CA ALA A 70 -4.27 -1.99 6.58
C ALA A 70 -3.15 -1.74 5.54
N GLN A 71 -3.38 -0.87 4.55
CA GLN A 71 -2.37 -0.48 3.55
C GLN A 71 -1.57 0.78 3.94
N LEU A 72 -1.97 1.48 5.01
CA LEU A 72 -1.29 2.69 5.50
C LEU A 72 -0.30 2.43 6.65
N ILE A 73 -0.17 1.17 7.09
CA ILE A 73 0.71 0.71 8.18
C ILE A 73 2.16 0.55 7.69
#